data_AF-A0A848XL31-F1
#
_entry.id   AF-A0A848XL31-F1
#
_cell.length_a   1.000
_cell.length_b   1.000
_cell.length_c   1.000
_cell.angle_alpha   90.00
_cell.angle_beta   90.00
_cell.angle_gamma   90.00
#
_symmetry.space_group_name_H-M   'P 1'
#
loop_
_entity.id
_entity.type
_entity.pdbx_description
1 polymer ?
#
loop_
_entity_poly.entity_id
_entity_poly.type
_entity_poly.pdbx_seq_one_letter_code
_entity_poly.pdbx_strand_id
1 'polypeptide(L)'
;MRTGIRPVTEPGESPPEYRGVSWPPGGVLHDLPADLDPVRDLGRPGEYPYTRGVHANMYRGRLWTMRQYAGFGTAAETNRRYHYLLSQGTTGLSVAFDLPTQMGYDSDASMAAGEVGRVGVAIDSINDMRTLFEGVDLGAVSCSMTINATAAILLSLYVAVADEQGVSRDQLRGTVQNDVLKEYIARGTYIYPVEPSLRLVGDLMEFCAAELPQWNTISISGYHIREAGSTAPQEVAFTLANGLEYVERALARGIDLEAFAPRLSFFFAAHNNLLEEVAKFRAARRMWARLLKERYQASDRASRLRFHTQTGGSTLTAQQPLNNVVRVAIQALASVLGGTQSLHTNGYDEALSLPTAESARLALRTQQIIAQESGVADAVDPLAGSYLVEALTNEIETQATAYLSRI
;
A
#
# COMPACT_ATOMS: atom_id res chain seq x y z
N MET A 1 -32.16 2.25 11.51
CA MET A 1 -31.17 1.81 10.50
C MET A 1 -30.00 2.79 10.52
N ARG A 2 -28.80 2.36 10.92
CA ARG A 2 -27.58 3.18 10.84
C ARG A 2 -26.77 2.68 9.64
N THR A 3 -26.90 3.35 8.50
CA THR A 3 -26.24 2.99 7.23
C THR A 3 -24.89 3.69 7.03
N GLY A 4 -24.24 4.12 8.11
CA GLY A 4 -22.91 4.74 8.04
C GLY A 4 -22.25 4.83 9.41
N ILE A 5 -20.94 4.60 9.44
CA ILE A 5 -20.11 4.85 10.62
C ILE A 5 -20.07 6.37 10.83
N ARG A 6 -20.46 6.83 12.01
CA ARG A 6 -20.38 8.24 12.41
C ARG A 6 -19.12 8.42 13.24
N PRO A 7 -18.20 9.34 12.90
CA PRO A 7 -17.12 9.71 13.80
C PRO A 7 -17.69 10.14 15.16
N VAL A 8 -16.98 9.79 16.23
CA VAL A 8 -17.28 10.33 17.56
C VAL A 8 -16.96 11.82 17.53
N THR A 9 -18.00 12.64 17.69
CA THR A 9 -17.95 14.10 17.78
C THR A 9 -18.60 14.55 19.08
N GLU A 10 -18.37 15.80 19.50
CA GLU A 10 -19.12 16.37 20.62
C GLU A 10 -20.63 16.44 20.31
N PRO A 11 -21.51 16.44 21.33
CA PRO A 11 -22.95 16.59 21.12
C PRO A 11 -23.26 17.86 20.30
N GLY A 12 -23.71 17.71 19.05
CA GLY A 12 -24.12 18.82 18.19
C GLY A 12 -23.40 18.92 16.84
N GLU A 13 -22.31 18.18 16.62
CA GLU A 13 -21.61 18.16 15.34
C GLU A 13 -22.14 17.06 14.41
N SER A 14 -22.40 17.41 13.14
CA SER A 14 -22.82 16.47 12.11
C SER A 14 -21.63 15.63 11.61
N PRO A 15 -21.65 14.30 11.77
CA PRO A 15 -20.58 13.44 11.29
C PRO A 15 -20.54 13.38 9.75
N PRO A 16 -19.35 13.29 9.12
CA PRO A 16 -19.25 13.00 7.68
C PRO A 16 -19.90 11.64 7.35
N GLU A 17 -20.51 11.56 6.16
CA GLU A 17 -21.24 10.38 5.69
C GLU A 17 -20.26 9.31 5.16
N TYR A 18 -20.05 8.23 5.91
CA TYR A 18 -19.30 7.06 5.42
C TYR A 18 -20.20 6.13 4.61
N ARG A 19 -19.85 5.89 3.34
CA ARG A 19 -20.53 4.93 2.45
C ARG A 19 -19.75 3.60 2.41
N GLY A 20 -20.09 2.71 3.34
CA GLY A 20 -19.62 1.31 3.32
C GLY A 20 -20.48 0.42 2.42
N VAL A 21 -20.23 -0.90 2.46
CA VAL A 21 -21.09 -1.89 1.81
C VAL A 21 -22.52 -1.78 2.36
N SER A 22 -23.49 -1.50 1.47
CA SER A 22 -24.90 -1.46 1.83
C SER A 22 -25.47 -2.87 1.88
N TRP A 23 -25.87 -3.33 3.06
CA TRP A 23 -26.57 -4.60 3.22
C TRP A 23 -28.02 -4.51 2.74
N PRO A 24 -28.58 -5.56 2.11
CA PRO A 24 -30.01 -5.65 1.94
C PRO A 24 -30.71 -5.64 3.32
N PRO A 25 -31.84 -4.92 3.49
CA PRO A 25 -32.56 -4.88 4.76
C PRO A 25 -33.03 -6.28 5.19
N GLY A 26 -32.69 -6.69 6.42
CA GLY A 26 -33.28 -7.88 7.07
C GLY A 26 -32.51 -9.19 6.95
N GLY A 27 -31.30 -9.20 6.35
CA GLY A 27 -30.45 -10.39 6.35
C GLY A 27 -29.82 -10.63 7.72
N VAL A 28 -30.30 -11.63 8.44
CA VAL A 28 -29.66 -12.12 9.65
C VAL A 28 -28.46 -12.98 9.24
N LEU A 29 -27.23 -12.47 9.41
CA LEU A 29 -25.98 -13.19 9.13
C LEU A 29 -25.65 -14.19 10.25
N HIS A 30 -26.45 -15.24 10.37
CA HIS A 30 -26.20 -16.36 11.29
C HIS A 30 -25.66 -17.61 10.57
N ASP A 31 -25.66 -17.63 9.25
CA ASP A 31 -25.21 -18.77 8.44
C ASP A 31 -24.07 -18.38 7.50
N LEU A 32 -23.24 -19.37 7.14
CA LEU A 32 -22.30 -19.22 6.03
C LEU A 32 -23.06 -18.96 4.74
N PRO A 33 -22.47 -18.20 3.78
CA PRO A 33 -23.05 -18.08 2.44
C PRO A 33 -23.29 -19.48 1.86
N ALA A 34 -24.51 -19.74 1.38
CA ALA A 34 -24.92 -21.07 0.92
C ALA A 34 -24.10 -21.60 -0.27
N ASP A 35 -23.43 -20.68 -0.99
CA ASP A 35 -22.58 -20.94 -2.16
C ASP A 35 -21.08 -20.97 -1.84
N LEU A 36 -20.68 -20.73 -0.58
CA LEU A 36 -19.29 -20.80 -0.15
C LEU A 36 -18.82 -22.25 -0.15
N ASP A 37 -17.81 -22.54 -0.97
CA ASP A 37 -17.09 -23.80 -0.92
C ASP A 37 -15.75 -23.58 -0.18
N PRO A 38 -15.57 -24.11 1.04
CA PRO A 38 -14.36 -23.88 1.83
C PRO A 38 -13.07 -24.30 1.14
N VAL A 39 -13.10 -25.35 0.31
CA VAL A 39 -11.92 -25.84 -0.39
C VAL A 39 -11.59 -24.92 -1.57
N ARG A 40 -12.60 -24.55 -2.36
CA ARG A 40 -12.44 -23.71 -3.55
C ARG A 40 -12.17 -22.24 -3.22
N ASP A 41 -12.86 -21.69 -2.23
CA ASP A 41 -12.94 -20.25 -2.00
C ASP A 41 -12.05 -19.76 -0.86
N LEU A 42 -11.78 -20.60 0.14
CA LEU A 42 -10.86 -20.26 1.24
C LEU A 42 -9.50 -20.90 1.00
N GLY A 43 -9.48 -22.20 0.70
CA GLY A 43 -8.26 -22.98 0.55
C GLY A 43 -7.41 -23.00 1.82
N ARG A 44 -6.13 -23.37 1.68
CA ARG A 44 -5.14 -23.29 2.75
C ARG A 44 -4.32 -22.00 2.60
N PRO A 45 -3.81 -21.42 3.70
CA PRO A 45 -2.88 -20.29 3.59
C PRO A 45 -1.64 -20.68 2.76
N GLY A 46 -1.18 -19.76 1.91
CA GLY A 46 -0.05 -20.03 1.01
C GLY A 46 -0.38 -20.88 -0.22
N GLU A 47 -1.64 -21.26 -0.42
CA GLU A 47 -2.12 -22.00 -1.59
C GLU A 47 -3.19 -21.19 -2.32
N TYR A 48 -3.35 -21.43 -3.62
CA TYR A 48 -4.40 -20.82 -4.43
C TYR A 48 -5.80 -21.07 -3.81
N PRO A 49 -6.70 -20.07 -3.73
CA PRO A 49 -6.61 -18.73 -4.30
C PRO A 49 -6.09 -17.65 -3.32
N TYR A 50 -5.32 -18.04 -2.30
CA TYR A 50 -4.65 -17.15 -1.34
C TYR A 50 -5.55 -16.27 -0.47
N THR A 51 -6.84 -16.59 -0.38
CA THR A 51 -7.83 -15.87 0.45
C THR A 51 -7.32 -15.71 1.88
N ARG A 52 -6.76 -16.79 2.44
CA ARG A 52 -6.24 -16.85 3.81
C ARG A 52 -4.80 -16.33 4.00
N GLY A 53 -4.22 -15.75 2.94
CA GLY A 53 -2.86 -15.20 2.95
C GLY A 53 -1.93 -15.88 1.94
N VAL A 54 -0.92 -15.15 1.47
CA VAL A 54 0.01 -15.58 0.40
C VAL A 54 1.16 -16.47 0.87
N HIS A 55 1.31 -16.68 2.19
CA HIS A 55 2.34 -17.52 2.77
C HIS A 55 1.71 -18.52 3.76
N ALA A 56 2.20 -19.75 3.80
CA ALA A 56 1.62 -20.80 4.65
C ALA A 56 1.65 -20.46 6.14
N ASN A 57 2.74 -19.82 6.61
CA ASN A 57 2.92 -19.49 8.02
C ASN A 57 2.63 -18.03 8.36
N MET A 58 2.36 -17.16 7.36
CA MET A 58 2.22 -15.70 7.52
C MET A 58 3.09 -15.14 8.66
N TYR A 59 2.46 -14.52 9.66
CA TYR A 59 3.13 -13.82 10.76
C TYR A 59 3.78 -14.73 11.81
N ARG A 60 3.39 -16.01 11.87
CA ARG A 60 4.08 -17.02 12.68
C ARG A 60 5.50 -17.29 12.17
N GLY A 61 5.71 -17.10 10.86
CA GLY A 61 7.04 -17.18 10.25
C GLY A 61 7.77 -15.84 10.28
N ARG A 62 7.12 -14.79 9.78
CA ARG A 62 7.69 -13.44 9.73
C ARG A 62 6.59 -12.39 9.83
N LEU A 63 6.73 -11.47 10.79
CA LEU A 63 5.86 -10.30 10.93
C LEU A 63 5.85 -9.45 9.65
N TRP A 64 4.80 -8.66 9.46
CA TRP A 64 4.78 -7.65 8.42
C TRP A 64 5.93 -6.64 8.61
N THR A 65 6.32 -5.98 7.53
CA THR A 65 7.31 -4.90 7.62
C THR A 65 6.66 -3.67 8.23
N MET A 66 7.11 -3.26 9.41
CA MET A 66 6.69 -2.00 10.05
C MET A 66 7.40 -0.85 9.33
N ARG A 67 6.71 -0.25 8.35
CA ARG A 67 7.31 0.70 7.41
C ARG A 67 6.68 2.07 7.63
N GLN A 68 7.41 2.94 8.33
CA GLN A 68 6.97 4.32 8.53
C GLN A 68 7.36 5.19 7.34
N TYR A 69 6.40 5.98 6.88
CA TYR A 69 6.55 6.98 5.84
C TYR A 69 7.30 8.16 6.44
N ALA A 70 8.44 8.50 5.84
CA ALA A 70 9.34 9.51 6.37
C ALA A 70 10.03 10.25 5.22
N GLY A 71 10.23 11.55 5.42
CA GLY A 71 10.80 12.44 4.43
C GLY A 71 10.13 13.78 4.54
N PHE A 72 10.87 14.80 4.97
CA PHE A 72 10.49 16.21 4.87
C PHE A 72 11.71 17.09 5.09
N GLY A 73 11.66 18.30 4.54
CA GLY A 73 12.78 19.22 4.53
C GLY A 73 13.90 18.74 3.61
N THR A 74 15.12 18.92 4.08
CA THR A 74 16.34 18.58 3.33
C THR A 74 16.68 17.08 3.40
N ALA A 75 17.52 16.61 2.47
CA ALA A 75 18.07 15.27 2.50
C ALA A 75 18.78 14.94 3.83
N ALA A 76 19.52 15.89 4.40
CA ALA A 76 20.21 15.72 5.68
C ALA A 76 19.24 15.57 6.87
N GLU A 77 18.16 16.35 6.89
CA GLU A 77 17.11 16.23 7.92
C GLU A 77 16.40 14.89 7.84
N THR A 78 16.06 14.47 6.63
CA THR A 78 15.43 13.18 6.39
C THR A 78 16.37 12.01 6.72
N ASN A 79 17.66 12.11 6.39
CA ASN A 79 18.65 11.10 6.76
C ASN A 79 18.75 10.91 8.29
N ARG A 80 18.83 12.01 9.06
CA ARG A 80 18.78 11.95 10.53
C ARG A 80 17.52 11.24 11.03
N ARG A 81 16.38 11.46 10.36
CA ARG A 81 15.13 10.79 10.66
C ARG A 81 15.18 9.29 10.36
N TYR A 82 15.82 8.87 9.27
CA TYR A 82 16.03 7.44 8.96
C TYR A 82 16.84 6.74 10.03
N HIS A 83 17.98 7.30 10.43
CA HIS A 83 18.79 6.75 11.52
C HIS A 83 18.00 6.64 12.83
N TYR A 84 17.20 7.65 13.16
CA TYR A 84 16.29 7.58 14.30
C TYR A 84 15.28 6.42 14.15
N LEU A 85 14.57 6.31 13.04
CA LEU A 85 13.54 5.27 12.85
C LEU A 85 14.14 3.86 12.87
N LEU A 86 15.29 3.66 12.23
CA LEU A 86 16.04 2.40 12.27
C LEU A 86 16.42 2.05 13.72
N SER A 87 16.90 3.03 14.50
CA SER A 87 17.20 2.82 15.94
C SER A 87 15.98 2.47 16.79
N GLN A 88 14.76 2.81 16.33
CA GLN A 88 13.51 2.48 17.01
C GLN A 88 12.89 1.14 16.58
N GLY A 89 13.58 0.37 15.70
CA GLY A 89 13.17 -0.97 15.28
C GLY A 89 12.35 -1.03 14.00
N THR A 90 12.30 0.05 13.21
CA THR A 90 11.77 -0.02 11.84
C THR A 90 12.63 -0.96 10.99
N THR A 91 11.98 -1.83 10.20
CA THR A 91 12.65 -2.86 9.39
C THR A 91 12.72 -2.53 7.89
N GLY A 92 12.24 -1.35 7.49
CA GLY A 92 12.36 -0.82 6.13
C GLY A 92 12.02 0.66 6.06
N LEU A 93 12.71 1.40 5.19
CA LEU A 93 12.52 2.84 5.01
C LEU A 93 11.46 3.14 3.95
N SER A 94 10.71 4.21 4.10
CA SER A 94 9.82 4.69 3.04
C SER A 94 10.01 6.17 2.83
N VAL A 95 10.52 6.54 1.64
CA VAL A 95 10.84 7.90 1.25
C VAL A 95 9.57 8.61 0.78
N ALA A 96 9.28 9.75 1.41
CA ALA A 96 8.31 10.74 0.96
C ALA A 96 9.05 11.88 0.25
N PHE A 97 8.75 12.15 -1.02
CA PHE A 97 9.35 13.25 -1.77
C PHE A 97 8.45 14.48 -1.74
N ASP A 98 9.03 15.67 -1.85
CA ASP A 98 8.23 16.90 -1.91
C ASP A 98 7.44 17.01 -3.22
N LEU A 99 6.59 18.03 -3.34
CA LEU A 99 5.78 18.21 -4.54
C LEU A 99 6.63 18.55 -5.79
N PRO A 100 7.64 19.45 -5.74
CA PRO A 100 8.55 19.70 -6.85
C PRO A 100 9.21 18.44 -7.43
N THR A 101 9.86 17.61 -6.60
CA THR A 101 10.51 16.37 -7.03
C THR A 101 9.51 15.39 -7.65
N GLN A 102 8.28 15.32 -7.12
CA GLN A 102 7.21 14.49 -7.70
C GLN A 102 6.74 14.99 -9.06
N MET A 103 6.73 16.31 -9.26
CA MET A 103 6.29 16.99 -10.48
C MET A 103 7.42 17.24 -11.48
N GLY A 104 8.64 16.77 -11.20
CA GLY A 104 9.78 16.87 -12.11
C GLY A 104 10.36 18.28 -12.22
N TYR A 105 10.26 19.06 -11.15
CA TYR A 105 10.90 20.36 -11.02
C TYR A 105 12.07 20.29 -10.05
N ASP A 106 13.17 20.94 -10.41
CA ASP A 106 14.26 21.26 -9.49
C ASP A 106 13.79 22.33 -8.49
N SER A 107 14.42 22.37 -7.31
CA SER A 107 14.06 23.27 -6.22
C SER A 107 14.15 24.77 -6.55
N ASP A 108 14.89 25.17 -7.59
CA ASP A 108 15.01 26.56 -8.06
C ASP A 108 14.03 26.93 -9.17
N ALA A 109 13.21 25.97 -9.64
CA ALA A 109 12.17 26.24 -10.62
C ALA A 109 11.11 27.21 -10.06
N SER A 110 10.62 28.13 -10.88
CA SER A 110 9.60 29.10 -10.47
C SER A 110 8.32 28.44 -9.94
N MET A 111 7.95 27.27 -10.47
CA MET A 111 6.79 26.46 -10.03
C MET A 111 7.01 25.78 -8.67
N ALA A 112 8.26 25.62 -8.21
CA ALA A 112 8.59 24.96 -6.95
C ALA A 112 8.49 25.90 -5.73
N ALA A 113 8.43 27.22 -5.96
CA ALA A 113 8.46 28.23 -4.91
C ALA A 113 7.35 27.99 -3.85
N GLY A 114 7.78 27.81 -2.60
CA GLY A 114 6.89 27.57 -1.45
C GLY A 114 6.56 26.11 -1.17
N GLU A 115 6.97 25.18 -2.04
CA GLU A 115 6.68 23.75 -1.89
C GLU A 115 7.93 22.88 -1.65
N VAL A 116 9.12 23.43 -1.87
CA VAL A 116 10.42 22.75 -1.65
C VAL A 116 10.52 22.25 -0.20
N GLY A 117 10.71 20.94 -0.04
CA GLY A 117 10.87 20.29 1.26
C GLY A 117 9.62 20.28 2.16
N ARG A 118 8.47 20.79 1.69
CA ARG A 118 7.31 21.06 2.56
C ARG A 118 6.56 19.81 3.00
N VAL A 119 6.29 18.93 2.04
CA VAL A 119 5.47 17.71 2.22
C VAL A 119 6.28 16.42 2.05
N GLY A 120 7.59 16.56 1.90
CA GLY A 120 8.51 15.48 1.54
C GLY A 120 9.94 15.99 1.44
N VAL A 121 10.90 15.10 1.22
CA VAL A 121 12.29 15.47 1.00
C VAL A 121 12.48 16.05 -0.41
N ALA A 122 13.20 17.17 -0.51
CA ALA A 122 13.62 17.74 -1.80
C ALA A 122 14.83 16.95 -2.35
N ILE A 123 14.72 16.47 -3.59
CA ILE A 123 15.79 15.77 -4.32
C ILE A 123 15.85 16.33 -5.74
N ASP A 124 16.93 17.04 -6.04
CA ASP A 124 17.19 17.60 -7.37
C ASP A 124 18.26 16.79 -8.10
N SER A 125 19.18 16.15 -7.35
CA SER A 125 20.39 15.57 -7.90
C SER A 125 20.86 14.32 -7.16
N ILE A 126 21.91 13.69 -7.70
CA ILE A 126 22.62 12.60 -7.04
C ILE A 126 23.22 13.03 -5.69
N ASN A 127 23.59 14.30 -5.50
CA ASN A 127 24.16 14.78 -4.25
C ASN A 127 23.15 14.72 -3.10
N ASP A 128 21.88 15.02 -3.40
CA ASP A 128 20.80 14.92 -2.42
C ASP A 128 20.52 13.47 -2.09
N MET A 129 20.52 12.59 -3.09
CA MET A 129 20.36 11.14 -2.89
C MET A 129 21.50 10.54 -2.05
N ARG A 130 22.76 10.96 -2.28
CA ARG A 130 23.92 10.57 -1.46
C ARG A 130 23.72 10.99 -0.01
N THR A 131 23.34 12.24 0.21
CA THR A 131 23.08 12.79 1.55
C THR A 131 21.92 12.05 2.23
N LEU A 132 20.85 11.76 1.48
CA LEU A 132 19.67 11.08 1.98
C LEU A 132 20.00 9.69 2.55
N PHE A 133 20.92 8.96 1.92
CA PHE A 133 21.31 7.60 2.32
C PHE A 133 22.70 7.50 2.95
N GLU A 134 23.28 8.61 3.38
CA GLU A 134 24.56 8.62 4.08
C GLU A 134 24.50 7.74 5.34
N GLY A 135 25.43 6.79 5.44
CA GLY A 135 25.51 5.84 6.55
C GLY A 135 24.40 4.79 6.59
N VAL A 136 23.54 4.69 5.56
CA VAL A 136 22.51 3.65 5.43
C VAL A 136 23.01 2.58 4.48
N ASP A 137 23.13 1.34 4.96
CA ASP A 137 23.47 0.17 4.13
C ASP A 137 22.28 -0.24 3.24
N LEU A 138 22.37 0.10 1.95
CA LEU A 138 21.32 -0.19 0.96
C LEU A 138 21.20 -1.68 0.60
N GLY A 139 22.20 -2.51 0.92
CA GLY A 139 22.12 -3.97 0.77
C GLY A 139 21.34 -4.61 1.92
N ALA A 140 21.45 -4.05 3.13
CA ALA A 140 20.79 -4.57 4.32
C ALA A 140 19.35 -4.07 4.51
N VAL A 141 19.04 -2.85 4.09
CA VAL A 141 17.75 -2.20 4.35
C VAL A 141 16.84 -2.23 3.12
N SER A 142 15.55 -2.54 3.32
CA SER A 142 14.57 -2.41 2.24
C SER A 142 14.05 -0.98 2.12
N CYS A 143 14.17 -0.36 0.95
CA CYS A 143 13.72 1.01 0.70
C CYS A 143 12.49 1.08 -0.22
N SER A 144 11.43 1.76 0.22
CA SER A 144 10.26 2.07 -0.60
C SER A 144 10.30 3.56 -0.99
N MET A 145 10.01 3.89 -2.24
CA MET A 145 9.98 5.25 -2.74
C MET A 145 8.58 5.55 -3.27
N THR A 146 7.85 6.44 -2.58
CA THR A 146 6.52 6.89 -3.02
C THR A 146 6.66 7.96 -4.09
N ILE A 147 7.00 7.50 -5.29
CA ILE A 147 7.29 8.33 -6.46
C ILE A 147 6.67 7.69 -7.71
N ASN A 148 6.13 8.52 -8.61
CA ASN A 148 5.33 8.06 -9.75
C ASN A 148 5.86 8.62 -11.06
N ALA A 149 5.45 9.84 -11.47
CA ALA A 149 5.82 10.39 -12.77
C ALA A 149 7.35 10.48 -12.99
N THR A 150 8.12 10.71 -11.93
CA THR A 150 9.60 10.76 -11.95
C THR A 150 10.25 9.46 -11.45
N ALA A 151 9.51 8.36 -11.29
CA ALA A 151 10.00 7.14 -10.65
C ALA A 151 11.28 6.56 -11.28
N ALA A 152 11.39 6.58 -12.61
CA ALA A 152 12.58 6.12 -13.30
C ALA A 152 13.83 6.95 -12.97
N ILE A 153 13.66 8.26 -12.78
CA ILE A 153 14.75 9.17 -12.41
C ILE A 153 15.19 8.90 -10.97
N LEU A 154 14.26 8.85 -10.03
CA LEU A 154 14.62 8.63 -8.62
C LEU A 154 15.19 7.23 -8.38
N LEU A 155 14.72 6.22 -9.12
CA LEU A 155 15.31 4.88 -9.08
C LEU A 155 16.73 4.86 -9.65
N SER A 156 17.01 5.59 -10.74
CA SER A 156 18.36 5.64 -11.30
C SER A 156 19.34 6.31 -10.33
N LEU A 157 18.93 7.37 -9.64
CA LEU A 157 19.71 8.01 -8.58
C LEU A 157 19.95 7.05 -7.40
N TYR A 158 18.93 6.31 -6.98
CA TYR A 158 19.05 5.31 -5.91
C TYR A 158 20.05 4.20 -6.28
N VAL A 159 19.96 3.67 -7.50
CA VAL A 159 20.89 2.64 -7.99
C VAL A 159 22.30 3.19 -8.10
N ALA A 160 22.49 4.43 -8.56
CA ALA A 160 23.81 5.05 -8.62
C ALA A 160 24.46 5.19 -7.22
N VAL A 161 23.69 5.58 -6.19
CA VAL A 161 24.19 5.61 -4.81
C VAL A 161 24.53 4.20 -4.30
N ALA A 162 23.73 3.19 -4.64
CA ALA A 162 24.04 1.80 -4.29
C ALA A 162 25.34 1.30 -4.96
N ASP A 163 25.52 1.61 -6.25
CA ASP A 163 26.73 1.28 -7.01
C ASP A 163 27.96 1.98 -6.37
N GLU A 164 27.84 3.23 -5.92
CA GLU A 164 28.89 3.97 -5.19
C GLU A 164 29.23 3.35 -3.82
N GLN A 165 28.24 2.78 -3.14
CA GLN A 165 28.44 2.02 -1.90
C GLN A 165 29.02 0.61 -2.13
N GLY A 166 29.16 0.18 -3.39
CA GLY A 166 29.61 -1.17 -3.74
C GLY A 166 28.57 -2.25 -3.46
N VAL A 167 27.28 -1.90 -3.36
CA VAL A 167 26.18 -2.85 -3.16
C VAL A 167 25.81 -3.45 -4.51
N SER A 168 25.83 -4.78 -4.60
CA SER A 168 25.43 -5.45 -5.84
C SER A 168 23.93 -5.26 -6.10
N ARG A 169 23.57 -4.98 -7.35
CA ARG A 169 22.19 -4.67 -7.76
C ARG A 169 21.19 -5.77 -7.44
N ASP A 170 21.61 -7.03 -7.47
CA ASP A 170 20.80 -8.19 -7.10
C ASP A 170 20.46 -8.25 -5.60
N GLN A 171 21.15 -7.48 -4.74
CA GLN A 171 20.87 -7.36 -3.31
C GLN A 171 19.87 -6.25 -2.98
N LEU A 172 19.59 -5.34 -3.93
CA LEU A 172 18.71 -4.20 -3.70
C LEU A 172 17.26 -4.64 -3.55
N ARG A 173 16.73 -4.44 -2.35
CA ARG A 173 15.36 -4.78 -1.98
C ARG A 173 14.56 -3.49 -1.81
N GLY A 174 13.57 -3.28 -2.65
CA GLY A 174 12.80 -2.06 -2.54
C GLY A 174 11.55 -2.04 -3.37
N THR A 175 10.94 -0.87 -3.43
CA THR A 175 9.71 -0.63 -4.18
C THR A 175 9.71 0.79 -4.69
N VAL A 176 9.37 0.99 -5.96
CA VAL A 176 8.90 2.30 -6.44
C VAL A 176 7.39 2.23 -6.57
N GLN A 177 6.68 3.33 -6.28
CA GLN A 177 5.23 3.33 -6.43
C GLN A 177 4.82 3.16 -7.88
N ASN A 178 5.38 3.99 -8.79
CA ASN A 178 5.33 3.82 -10.25
C ASN A 178 3.94 3.52 -10.86
N ASP A 179 2.87 3.87 -10.15
CA ASP A 179 1.49 3.68 -10.60
C ASP A 179 0.96 5.02 -11.08
N VAL A 180 1.08 5.28 -12.38
CA VAL A 180 0.64 6.55 -12.97
C VAL A 180 -0.86 6.60 -13.24
N LEU A 181 -1.56 5.47 -13.35
CA LEU A 181 -3.00 5.46 -13.66
C LEU A 181 -3.80 6.06 -12.50
N LYS A 182 -3.46 5.69 -11.26
CA LYS A 182 -4.06 6.32 -10.08
C LYS A 182 -3.70 7.80 -9.89
N GLU A 183 -2.65 8.31 -10.56
CA GLU A 183 -2.38 9.75 -10.59
C GLU A 183 -3.50 10.51 -11.30
N TYR A 184 -3.93 10.02 -12.46
CA TYR A 184 -5.02 10.65 -13.21
C TYR A 184 -6.37 10.46 -12.53
N ILE A 185 -6.57 9.34 -11.83
CA ILE A 185 -7.85 9.01 -11.18
C ILE A 185 -8.05 9.77 -9.87
N ALA A 186 -7.00 9.89 -9.03
CA ALA A 186 -7.19 10.30 -7.63
C ALA A 186 -6.10 11.20 -7.04
N ARG A 187 -4.82 11.07 -7.45
CA ARG A 187 -3.70 11.71 -6.72
C ARG A 187 -3.19 13.02 -7.34
N GLY A 188 -3.24 13.15 -8.66
CA GLY A 188 -2.95 14.41 -9.37
C GLY A 188 -1.48 14.75 -9.63
N THR A 189 -0.51 13.87 -9.34
CA THR A 189 0.92 14.14 -9.57
C THR A 189 1.47 13.49 -10.84
N TYR A 190 0.82 13.77 -11.97
CA TYR A 190 1.27 13.34 -13.30
C TYR A 190 1.97 14.49 -14.05
N ILE A 191 2.92 14.15 -14.91
CA ILE A 191 3.67 15.12 -15.74
C ILE A 191 3.27 14.99 -17.21
N TYR A 192 3.28 13.77 -17.74
CA TYR A 192 3.04 13.49 -19.15
C TYR A 192 1.58 13.05 -19.39
N PRO A 193 1.11 12.99 -20.65
CA PRO A 193 -0.13 12.28 -20.99
C PRO A 193 -0.06 10.79 -20.64
N VAL A 194 -1.21 10.10 -20.65
CA VAL A 194 -1.35 8.71 -20.20
C VAL A 194 -0.39 7.75 -20.94
N GLU A 195 -0.39 7.76 -22.27
CA GLU A 195 0.39 6.80 -23.07
C GLU A 195 1.92 6.93 -22.87
N PRO A 196 2.54 8.13 -22.95
CA PRO A 196 3.94 8.30 -22.61
C PRO A 196 4.29 7.89 -21.17
N SER A 197 3.37 8.10 -20.22
CA SER A 197 3.57 7.69 -18.84
C SER A 197 3.54 6.17 -18.68
N LEU A 198 2.58 5.47 -19.31
CA LEU A 198 2.54 4.00 -19.35
C LEU A 198 3.76 3.41 -20.05
N ARG A 199 4.31 4.11 -21.06
CA ARG A 199 5.59 3.76 -21.65
C ARG A 199 6.70 3.79 -20.58
N LEU A 200 6.85 4.88 -19.82
CA LEU A 200 7.89 4.95 -18.76
C LEU A 200 7.74 3.89 -17.68
N VAL A 201 6.50 3.56 -17.29
CA VAL A 201 6.24 2.48 -16.33
C VAL A 201 6.82 1.15 -16.83
N GLY A 202 6.55 0.80 -18.09
CA GLY A 202 7.05 -0.45 -18.66
C GLY A 202 8.56 -0.47 -18.91
N ASP A 203 9.19 0.66 -19.24
CA ASP A 203 10.66 0.76 -19.32
C ASP A 203 11.30 0.46 -17.95
N LEU A 204 10.72 0.99 -16.87
CA LEU A 204 11.18 0.74 -15.50
C LEU A 204 11.02 -0.75 -15.14
N MET A 205 9.88 -1.35 -15.50
CA MET A 205 9.62 -2.78 -15.25
C MET A 205 10.62 -3.67 -16.01
N GLU A 206 10.90 -3.36 -17.27
CA GLU A 206 11.89 -4.06 -18.10
C GLU A 206 13.29 -3.98 -17.48
N PHE A 207 13.73 -2.77 -17.12
CA PHE A 207 15.03 -2.57 -16.46
C PHE A 207 15.14 -3.37 -15.16
N CYS A 208 14.11 -3.33 -14.30
CA CYS A 208 14.15 -4.05 -13.04
C CYS A 208 14.14 -5.58 -13.23
N ALA A 209 13.42 -6.09 -14.24
CA ALA A 209 13.41 -7.52 -14.54
C ALA A 209 14.81 -8.03 -14.94
N ALA A 210 15.59 -7.21 -15.63
CA ALA A 210 16.96 -7.55 -16.05
C ALA A 210 17.99 -7.31 -14.92
N GLU A 211 17.93 -6.18 -14.23
CA GLU A 211 19.04 -5.68 -13.41
C GLU A 211 18.76 -5.68 -11.90
N LEU A 212 17.48 -5.65 -11.49
CA LEU A 212 17.06 -5.51 -10.09
C LEU A 212 16.09 -6.63 -9.69
N PRO A 213 16.53 -7.90 -9.69
CA PRO A 213 15.66 -9.06 -9.53
C PRO A 213 14.94 -9.12 -8.19
N GLN A 214 15.33 -8.32 -7.18
CA GLN A 214 14.70 -8.22 -5.86
C GLN A 214 13.80 -6.98 -5.67
N TRP A 215 13.68 -6.13 -6.69
CA TRP A 215 12.91 -4.89 -6.63
C TRP A 215 11.43 -5.13 -6.98
N ASN A 216 10.52 -4.55 -6.20
CA ASN A 216 9.11 -4.49 -6.61
C ASN A 216 8.94 -3.29 -7.54
N THR A 217 8.63 -3.57 -8.80
CA THR A 217 8.70 -2.60 -9.92
C THR A 217 7.56 -1.58 -9.92
N ILE A 218 6.49 -1.89 -9.19
CA ILE A 218 5.30 -1.08 -9.07
C ILE A 218 4.55 -1.46 -7.78
N SER A 219 3.89 -0.47 -7.20
CA SER A 219 2.93 -0.63 -6.12
C SER A 219 1.56 -0.15 -6.59
N ILE A 220 0.78 -1.07 -7.14
CA ILE A 220 -0.54 -0.80 -7.75
C ILE A 220 -1.52 -0.38 -6.64
N SER A 221 -1.98 0.86 -6.68
CA SER A 221 -2.44 1.59 -5.49
C SER A 221 -3.93 1.90 -5.49
N GLY A 222 -4.65 1.26 -4.57
CA GLY A 222 -6.02 1.61 -4.18
C GLY A 222 -6.12 2.65 -3.07
N TYR A 223 -5.05 2.84 -2.27
CA TYR A 223 -5.05 3.80 -1.14
C TYR A 223 -5.60 5.18 -1.54
N HIS A 224 -5.00 5.81 -2.55
CA HIS A 224 -5.36 7.14 -3.02
C HIS A 224 -6.79 7.20 -3.57
N ILE A 225 -7.23 6.12 -4.24
CA ILE A 225 -8.59 6.00 -4.78
C ILE A 225 -9.61 5.97 -3.63
N ARG A 226 -9.30 5.25 -2.55
CA ARG A 226 -10.12 5.18 -1.33
C ARG A 226 -10.12 6.51 -0.56
N GLU A 227 -8.97 7.16 -0.44
CA GLU A 227 -8.85 8.48 0.19
C GLU A 227 -9.58 9.58 -0.60
N ALA A 228 -9.70 9.43 -1.93
CA ALA A 228 -10.53 10.29 -2.78
C ALA A 228 -12.05 10.01 -2.67
N GLY A 229 -12.46 9.02 -1.85
CA GLY A 229 -13.86 8.77 -1.50
C GLY A 229 -14.49 7.54 -2.13
N SER A 230 -13.71 6.60 -2.69
CA SER A 230 -14.27 5.36 -3.22
C SER A 230 -14.78 4.40 -2.13
N THR A 231 -15.67 3.48 -2.52
CA THR A 231 -16.09 2.35 -1.65
C THR A 231 -15.04 1.23 -1.66
N ALA A 232 -15.07 0.30 -0.69
CA ALA A 232 -14.14 -0.84 -0.67
C ALA A 232 -14.20 -1.70 -1.96
N PRO A 233 -15.38 -2.03 -2.53
CA PRO A 233 -15.46 -2.71 -3.82
C PRO A 233 -14.89 -1.90 -5.00
N GLN A 234 -15.07 -0.57 -5.01
CA GLN A 234 -14.48 0.31 -6.03
C GLN A 234 -12.96 0.36 -5.92
N GLU A 235 -12.43 0.50 -4.70
CA GLU A 235 -10.99 0.43 -4.44
C GLU A 235 -10.40 -0.87 -5.01
N VAL A 236 -11.01 -2.03 -4.72
CA VAL A 236 -10.56 -3.32 -5.26
C VAL A 236 -10.66 -3.33 -6.78
N ALA A 237 -11.82 -3.03 -7.34
CA ALA A 237 -12.04 -3.13 -8.78
C ALA A 237 -11.08 -2.25 -9.59
N PHE A 238 -10.96 -0.97 -9.24
CA PHE A 238 -10.15 -0.01 -9.99
C PHE A 238 -8.65 -0.31 -9.84
N THR A 239 -8.22 -0.77 -8.66
CA THR A 239 -6.83 -1.17 -8.45
C THR A 239 -6.49 -2.42 -9.26
N LEU A 240 -7.36 -3.43 -9.29
CA LEU A 240 -7.12 -4.64 -10.08
C LEU A 240 -7.19 -4.34 -11.59
N ALA A 241 -8.08 -3.45 -12.04
CA ALA A 241 -8.12 -3.00 -13.43
C ALA A 241 -6.81 -2.33 -13.86
N ASN A 242 -6.28 -1.40 -13.06
CA ASN A 242 -4.97 -0.81 -13.30
C ASN A 242 -3.87 -1.88 -13.34
N GLY A 243 -3.91 -2.84 -12.41
CA GLY A 243 -2.96 -3.95 -12.37
C GLY A 243 -2.96 -4.80 -13.62
N LEU A 244 -4.14 -5.10 -14.18
CA LEU A 244 -4.28 -5.83 -15.44
C LEU A 244 -3.71 -5.02 -16.61
N GLU A 245 -3.97 -3.71 -16.69
CA GLU A 245 -3.38 -2.84 -17.72
C GLU A 245 -1.84 -2.88 -17.64
N TYR A 246 -1.25 -2.82 -16.44
CA TYR A 246 0.20 -2.93 -16.29
C TYR A 246 0.75 -4.30 -16.71
N VAL A 247 0.03 -5.39 -16.44
CA VAL A 247 0.38 -6.73 -16.93
C VAL A 247 0.38 -6.75 -18.46
N GLU A 248 -0.67 -6.24 -19.10
CA GLU A 248 -0.77 -6.18 -20.57
C GLU A 248 0.37 -5.35 -21.18
N ARG A 249 0.71 -4.20 -20.59
CA ARG A 249 1.80 -3.34 -21.08
C ARG A 249 3.17 -4.00 -20.96
N ALA A 250 3.41 -4.81 -19.93
CA ALA A 250 4.64 -5.56 -19.77
C ALA A 250 4.71 -6.74 -20.76
N LEU A 251 3.60 -7.48 -20.95
CA LEU A 251 3.51 -8.57 -21.93
C LEU A 251 3.69 -8.07 -23.37
N ALA A 252 3.08 -6.92 -23.71
CA ALA A 252 3.23 -6.29 -25.03
C ALA A 252 4.67 -5.89 -25.36
N ARG A 253 5.53 -5.74 -24.35
CA ARG A 253 6.98 -5.52 -24.50
C ARG A 253 7.79 -6.82 -24.62
N GLY A 254 7.15 -7.98 -24.52
CA GLY A 254 7.82 -9.28 -24.55
C GLY A 254 8.48 -9.68 -23.23
N ILE A 255 8.14 -9.01 -22.11
CA ILE A 255 8.62 -9.41 -20.79
C ILE A 255 7.83 -10.66 -20.36
N ASP A 256 8.52 -11.74 -20.03
CA ASP A 256 7.89 -12.96 -19.53
C ASP A 256 7.10 -12.69 -18.24
N LEU A 257 5.88 -13.19 -18.16
CA LEU A 257 4.98 -12.98 -17.02
C LEU A 257 5.65 -13.38 -15.70
N GLU A 258 6.37 -14.50 -15.69
CA GLU A 258 7.03 -15.03 -14.50
C GLU A 258 8.25 -14.22 -14.08
N ALA A 259 8.82 -13.42 -14.97
CA ALA A 259 9.93 -12.53 -14.67
C ALA A 259 9.48 -11.30 -13.86
N PHE A 260 8.29 -10.76 -14.12
CA PHE A 260 7.82 -9.52 -13.48
C PHE A 260 6.62 -9.67 -12.53
N ALA A 261 5.68 -10.57 -12.80
CA ALA A 261 4.46 -10.70 -11.98
C ALA A 261 4.76 -11.01 -10.50
N PRO A 262 5.74 -11.87 -10.14
CA PRO A 262 6.14 -12.07 -8.74
C PRO A 262 6.69 -10.81 -8.05
N ARG A 263 7.02 -9.76 -8.81
CA ARG A 263 7.50 -8.46 -8.33
C ARG A 263 6.45 -7.37 -8.32
N LEU A 264 5.26 -7.62 -8.88
CA LEU A 264 4.11 -6.73 -8.66
C LEU A 264 3.77 -6.70 -7.17
N SER A 265 3.50 -5.51 -6.68
CA SER A 265 2.99 -5.27 -5.33
C SER A 265 1.80 -4.32 -5.39
N PHE A 266 1.01 -4.31 -4.33
CA PHE A 266 -0.22 -3.53 -4.23
C PHE A 266 -0.18 -2.62 -3.01
N PHE A 267 -1.05 -1.61 -2.98
CA PHE A 267 -1.15 -0.69 -1.86
C PHE A 267 -2.59 -0.27 -1.61
N PHE A 268 -3.13 -0.64 -0.45
CA PHE A 268 -4.52 -0.36 -0.09
C PHE A 268 -4.64 0.51 1.17
N ALA A 269 -5.77 1.20 1.31
CA ALA A 269 -6.13 1.86 2.57
C ALA A 269 -6.68 0.85 3.59
N ALA A 270 -6.65 1.21 4.86
CA ALA A 270 -7.43 0.58 5.92
C ALA A 270 -8.31 1.66 6.58
N HIS A 271 -9.61 1.61 6.29
CA HIS A 271 -10.61 2.54 6.83
C HIS A 271 -11.20 2.04 8.16
N ASN A 272 -12.13 2.81 8.75
CA ASN A 272 -12.64 2.56 10.11
C ASN A 272 -13.42 1.24 10.28
N ASN A 273 -13.99 0.68 9.21
CA ASN A 273 -14.80 -0.53 9.30
C ASN A 273 -13.92 -1.79 9.30
N LEU A 274 -13.50 -2.24 10.49
CA LEU A 274 -12.57 -3.36 10.65
C LEU A 274 -12.95 -4.62 9.86
N LEU A 275 -14.22 -5.04 9.91
CA LEU A 275 -14.65 -6.28 9.25
C LEU A 275 -14.73 -6.13 7.72
N GLU A 276 -15.18 -4.99 7.22
CA GLU A 276 -15.19 -4.68 5.77
C GLU A 276 -13.76 -4.65 5.22
N GLU A 277 -12.83 -4.01 5.93
CA GLU A 277 -11.44 -3.91 5.47
C GLU A 277 -10.74 -5.28 5.47
N VAL A 278 -10.95 -6.11 6.50
CA VAL A 278 -10.46 -7.51 6.50
C VAL A 278 -11.01 -8.26 5.28
N ALA A 279 -12.31 -8.19 5.05
CA ALA A 279 -12.96 -8.86 3.92
C ALA A 279 -12.45 -8.35 2.57
N LYS A 280 -12.22 -7.03 2.44
CA LYS A 280 -11.65 -6.40 1.24
C LYS A 280 -10.29 -6.99 0.88
N PHE A 281 -9.37 -7.10 1.85
CA PHE A 281 -8.04 -7.64 1.58
C PHE A 281 -8.08 -9.12 1.16
N ARG A 282 -8.99 -9.91 1.75
CA ARG A 282 -9.22 -11.32 1.38
C ARG A 282 -9.78 -11.44 -0.03
N ALA A 283 -10.79 -10.63 -0.36
CA ALA A 283 -11.41 -10.59 -1.69
C ALA A 283 -10.40 -10.17 -2.76
N ALA A 284 -9.61 -9.12 -2.52
CA ALA A 284 -8.59 -8.65 -3.46
C ALA A 284 -7.58 -9.75 -3.82
N ARG A 285 -7.08 -10.52 -2.84
CA ARG A 285 -6.18 -11.65 -3.10
C ARG A 285 -6.83 -12.73 -3.94
N ARG A 286 -8.04 -13.16 -3.58
CA ARG A 286 -8.79 -14.20 -4.29
C ARG A 286 -9.06 -13.81 -5.73
N MET A 287 -9.52 -12.58 -5.95
CA MET A 287 -9.79 -12.03 -7.27
C MET A 287 -8.53 -11.95 -8.12
N TRP A 288 -7.45 -11.37 -7.61
CA TRP A 288 -6.19 -11.27 -8.36
C TRP A 288 -5.64 -12.64 -8.75
N ALA A 289 -5.66 -13.61 -7.82
CA ALA A 289 -5.18 -14.95 -8.11
C ALA A 289 -5.98 -15.61 -9.24
N ARG A 290 -7.31 -15.51 -9.21
CA ARG A 290 -8.22 -16.01 -10.24
C ARG A 290 -7.97 -15.32 -11.59
N LEU A 291 -7.94 -14.00 -11.61
CA LEU A 291 -7.69 -13.20 -12.82
C LEU A 291 -6.37 -13.60 -13.50
N LEU A 292 -5.30 -13.76 -12.72
CA LEU A 292 -3.97 -14.10 -13.26
C LEU A 292 -3.91 -15.53 -13.79
N LYS A 293 -4.53 -16.49 -13.09
CA LYS A 293 -4.61 -17.88 -13.57
C LYS A 293 -5.49 -18.03 -14.80
N GLU A 294 -6.66 -17.41 -14.81
CA GLU A 294 -7.66 -17.60 -15.85
C GLU A 294 -7.30 -16.87 -17.14
N ARG A 295 -6.77 -15.64 -17.05
CA ARG A 295 -6.46 -14.81 -18.22
C ARG A 295 -5.06 -15.06 -18.77
N TYR A 296 -4.09 -15.36 -17.91
CA TYR A 296 -2.67 -15.40 -18.30
C TYR A 296 -1.99 -16.74 -17.97
N GLN A 297 -2.72 -17.73 -17.45
CA GLN A 297 -2.15 -19.04 -17.08
C GLN A 297 -0.96 -18.92 -16.11
N ALA A 298 -0.98 -17.89 -15.26
CA ALA A 298 0.10 -17.58 -14.34
C ALA A 298 0.40 -18.74 -13.38
N SER A 299 1.67 -18.89 -13.03
CA SER A 299 2.08 -19.81 -11.98
C SER A 299 1.52 -19.38 -10.62
N ASP A 300 1.51 -20.33 -9.67
CA ASP A 300 1.18 -20.04 -8.29
C ASP A 300 1.98 -18.87 -7.72
N ARG A 301 3.26 -18.74 -8.10
CA ARG A 301 4.13 -17.66 -7.63
C ARG A 301 3.69 -16.30 -8.19
N ALA A 302 3.38 -16.23 -9.48
CA ALA A 302 2.96 -15.01 -10.17
C ALA A 302 1.56 -14.53 -9.75
N SER A 303 0.68 -15.44 -9.34
CA SER A 303 -0.69 -15.12 -8.89
C SER A 303 -0.80 -14.53 -7.47
N ARG A 304 0.30 -14.35 -6.74
CA ARG A 304 0.26 -13.86 -5.34
C ARG A 304 0.13 -12.35 -5.28
N LEU A 305 -0.99 -11.87 -4.71
CA LEU A 305 -1.14 -10.45 -4.39
C LEU A 305 -0.45 -10.15 -3.05
N ARG A 306 0.71 -9.48 -3.11
CA ARG A 306 1.42 -8.93 -1.96
C ARG A 306 1.11 -7.45 -1.85
N PHE A 307 0.78 -6.96 -0.66
CA PHE A 307 0.36 -5.56 -0.49
C PHE A 307 0.94 -4.86 0.74
N HIS A 308 1.13 -3.55 0.57
CA HIS A 308 1.25 -2.57 1.62
C HIS A 308 -0.14 -2.08 2.06
N THR A 309 -0.25 -1.69 3.32
CA THR A 309 -1.44 -1.01 3.83
C THR A 309 -1.06 0.26 4.55
N GLN A 310 -1.88 1.30 4.38
CA GLN A 310 -1.81 2.53 5.16
C GLN A 310 -3.16 2.78 5.82
N THR A 311 -3.14 3.11 7.10
CA THR A 311 -4.33 3.56 7.84
C THR A 311 -4.93 4.81 7.19
N GLY A 312 -6.26 4.93 7.09
CA GLY A 312 -6.91 5.98 6.31
C GLY A 312 -6.70 7.39 6.89
N GLY A 313 -5.96 8.25 6.20
CA GLY A 313 -5.70 9.64 6.62
C GLY A 313 -6.98 10.48 6.66
N SER A 314 -7.83 10.32 5.64
CA SER A 314 -9.15 10.95 5.48
C SER A 314 -10.12 10.68 6.64
N THR A 315 -9.84 9.67 7.47
CA THR A 315 -10.65 9.31 8.63
C THR A 315 -10.25 10.02 9.92
N LEU A 316 -9.09 10.68 9.93
CA LEU A 316 -8.50 11.28 11.12
C LEU A 316 -8.95 12.74 11.24
N THR A 317 -9.13 13.20 12.47
CA THR A 317 -9.72 14.50 12.76
C THR A 317 -8.71 15.46 13.37
N ALA A 318 -8.77 16.74 12.99
CA ALA A 318 -8.00 17.81 13.61
C ALA A 318 -8.49 18.11 15.04
N GLN A 319 -9.79 17.97 15.26
CA GLN A 319 -10.43 18.07 16.57
C GLN A 319 -10.20 16.79 17.36
N GLN A 320 -9.90 16.94 18.65
CA GLN A 320 -9.60 15.82 19.56
C GLN A 320 -8.61 14.80 18.96
N PRO A 321 -7.40 15.24 18.55
CA PRO A 321 -6.49 14.43 17.75
C PRO A 321 -6.07 13.12 18.44
N LEU A 322 -6.10 13.04 19.78
CA LEU A 322 -5.82 11.79 20.49
C LEU A 322 -6.83 10.66 20.19
N ASN A 323 -8.05 10.97 19.75
CA ASN A 323 -8.99 9.95 19.26
C ASN A 323 -8.46 9.23 18.01
N ASN A 324 -7.57 9.88 17.24
CA ASN A 324 -6.93 9.27 16.07
C ASN A 324 -6.05 8.08 16.48
N VAL A 325 -5.49 8.05 17.69
CA VAL A 325 -4.74 6.89 18.19
C VAL A 325 -5.63 5.65 18.21
N VAL A 326 -6.87 5.78 18.68
CA VAL A 326 -7.85 4.69 18.73
C VAL A 326 -8.28 4.27 17.31
N ARG A 327 -8.52 5.24 16.42
CA ARG A 327 -8.87 4.98 15.01
C ARG A 327 -7.76 4.20 14.30
N VAL A 328 -6.52 4.68 14.39
CA VAL A 328 -5.34 4.06 13.78
C VAL A 328 -5.11 2.66 14.36
N ALA A 329 -5.33 2.44 15.66
CA ALA A 329 -5.21 1.10 16.25
C ALA A 329 -6.20 0.09 15.64
N ILE A 330 -7.46 0.49 15.43
CA ILE A 330 -8.49 -0.36 14.80
C ILE A 330 -8.13 -0.64 13.33
N GLN A 331 -7.69 0.38 12.60
CA GLN A 331 -7.31 0.27 11.19
C GLN A 331 -6.05 -0.62 10.99
N ALA A 332 -5.06 -0.45 11.87
CA ALA A 332 -3.88 -1.30 11.91
C ALA A 332 -4.25 -2.76 12.20
N LEU A 333 -5.14 -3.00 13.17
CA LEU A 333 -5.64 -4.33 13.47
C LEU A 333 -6.36 -4.96 12.27
N ALA A 334 -7.21 -4.20 11.56
CA ALA A 334 -7.87 -4.67 10.34
C ALA A 334 -6.86 -5.06 9.25
N SER A 335 -5.79 -4.26 9.09
CA SER A 335 -4.70 -4.52 8.13
C SER A 335 -3.97 -5.82 8.44
N VAL A 336 -3.67 -6.07 9.71
CA VAL A 336 -2.99 -7.29 10.19
C VAL A 336 -3.91 -8.49 10.06
N LEU A 337 -5.14 -8.44 10.56
CA LEU A 337 -6.11 -9.52 10.40
C LEU A 337 -6.40 -9.84 8.92
N GLY A 338 -6.32 -8.82 8.06
CA GLY A 338 -6.43 -8.94 6.61
C GLY A 338 -5.21 -9.52 5.91
N GLY A 339 -4.06 -9.69 6.58
CA GLY A 339 -2.87 -10.34 6.02
C GLY A 339 -1.95 -9.44 5.19
N THR A 340 -1.78 -8.16 5.56
CA THR A 340 -0.83 -7.22 4.91
C THR A 340 0.65 -7.64 5.02
N GLN A 341 1.49 -7.31 4.03
CA GLN A 341 2.93 -7.61 4.05
C GLN A 341 3.77 -6.45 4.62
N SER A 342 3.24 -5.24 4.59
CA SER A 342 3.85 -4.07 5.23
C SER A 342 2.81 -3.05 5.61
N LEU A 343 3.02 -2.32 6.70
CA LEU A 343 2.01 -1.42 7.26
C LEU A 343 2.61 -0.06 7.62
N HIS A 344 1.92 0.99 7.20
CA HIS A 344 2.08 2.35 7.68
C HIS A 344 0.91 2.70 8.62
N THR A 345 1.26 3.27 9.76
CA THR A 345 0.31 3.80 10.74
C THR A 345 0.52 5.30 10.84
N ASN A 346 -0.54 6.06 10.58
CA ASN A 346 -0.50 7.52 10.59
C ASN A 346 -0.28 8.06 12.02
N GLY A 347 0.24 9.28 12.10
CA GLY A 347 0.33 10.01 13.36
C GLY A 347 -1.04 10.47 13.84
N TYR A 348 -1.19 10.75 15.14
CA TYR A 348 -2.43 11.34 15.65
C TYR A 348 -2.65 12.79 15.16
N ASP A 349 -1.59 13.41 14.64
CA ASP A 349 -1.50 14.77 14.10
C ASP A 349 -1.72 14.85 12.58
N GLU A 350 -2.11 13.74 11.92
CA GLU A 350 -2.27 13.63 10.46
C GLU A 350 -3.11 14.76 9.82
N ALA A 351 -4.22 15.13 10.46
CA ALA A 351 -5.13 16.15 9.95
C ALA A 351 -4.63 17.60 10.13
N LEU A 352 -3.45 17.79 10.75
CA LEU A 352 -2.88 19.10 11.08
C LEU A 352 -1.54 19.33 10.38
N SER A 353 -0.65 18.35 10.42
CA SER A 353 0.73 18.51 9.94
C SER A 353 1.37 17.17 9.62
N LEU A 354 2.58 17.22 9.08
CA LEU A 354 3.45 16.04 9.05
C LEU A 354 3.75 15.53 10.47
N PRO A 355 4.06 14.23 10.64
CA PRO A 355 4.26 13.63 11.96
C PRO A 355 5.46 14.21 12.70
N THR A 356 5.25 14.56 13.97
CA THR A 356 6.33 14.84 14.92
C THR A 356 7.13 13.57 15.28
N ALA A 357 8.21 13.74 16.06
CA ALA A 357 8.94 12.59 16.59
C ALA A 357 8.10 11.74 17.56
N GLU A 358 7.21 12.39 18.32
CA GLU A 358 6.33 11.74 19.29
C GLU A 358 5.21 10.98 18.58
N SER A 359 4.48 11.61 17.67
CA SER A 359 3.37 10.97 16.96
C SER A 359 3.82 9.79 16.10
N ALA A 360 4.96 9.92 15.41
CA ALA A 360 5.52 8.80 14.63
C ALA A 360 6.00 7.64 15.52
N ARG A 361 6.54 7.93 16.71
CA ARG A 361 6.93 6.90 17.69
C ARG A 361 5.69 6.18 18.20
N LEU A 362 4.63 6.91 18.55
CA LEU A 362 3.37 6.32 19.00
C LEU A 362 2.76 5.43 17.91
N ALA A 363 2.74 5.90 16.67
CA ALA A 363 2.26 5.12 15.54
C ALA A 363 3.05 3.82 15.35
N LEU A 364 4.39 3.86 15.45
CA LEU A 364 5.22 2.65 15.42
C LEU A 364 4.90 1.71 16.60
N ARG A 365 4.70 2.26 17.81
CA ARG A 365 4.32 1.46 18.99
C ARG A 365 2.97 0.78 18.80
N THR A 366 2.00 1.41 18.12
CA THR A 366 0.73 0.77 17.77
C THR A 366 0.95 -0.55 17.01
N GLN A 367 1.84 -0.56 16.00
CA GLN A 367 2.16 -1.79 15.28
C GLN A 367 2.86 -2.82 16.16
N GLN A 368 3.79 -2.39 17.01
CA GLN A 368 4.55 -3.28 17.89
C GLN A 368 3.66 -3.93 18.96
N ILE A 369 2.72 -3.19 19.55
CA ILE A 369 1.73 -3.73 20.50
C ILE A 369 0.84 -4.76 19.81
N ILE A 370 0.33 -4.46 18.60
CA ILE A 370 -0.46 -5.45 17.83
C ILE A 370 0.39 -6.69 17.55
N ALA A 371 1.64 -6.53 17.13
CA ALA A 371 2.51 -7.66 16.81
C ALA A 371 2.89 -8.53 18.01
N GLN A 372 3.14 -7.93 19.18
CA GLN A 372 3.80 -8.62 20.31
C GLN A 372 2.86 -8.92 21.48
N GLU A 373 1.76 -8.17 21.65
CA GLU A 373 0.91 -8.25 22.84
C GLU A 373 -0.51 -8.75 22.54
N SER A 374 -0.99 -8.61 21.30
CA SER A 374 -2.40 -8.90 20.98
C SER A 374 -2.71 -10.36 20.65
N GLY A 375 -1.71 -11.19 20.38
CA GLY A 375 -1.86 -12.60 19.97
C GLY A 375 -2.36 -12.81 18.53
N VAL A 376 -2.70 -11.76 17.78
CA VAL A 376 -3.26 -11.92 16.41
C VAL A 376 -2.25 -12.44 15.40
N ALA A 377 -0.96 -12.35 15.69
CA ALA A 377 0.11 -12.89 14.84
C ALA A 377 0.33 -14.40 15.02
N ASP A 378 -0.29 -15.03 16.04
CA ASP A 378 -0.06 -16.44 16.40
C ASP A 378 -0.86 -17.43 15.54
N ALA A 379 -1.84 -16.92 14.78
CA ALA A 379 -2.69 -17.70 13.89
C ALA A 379 -2.76 -17.10 12.49
N VAL A 380 -2.92 -17.96 11.48
CA VAL A 380 -3.05 -17.52 10.09
C VAL A 380 -4.53 -17.38 9.73
N ASP A 381 -4.92 -16.17 9.28
CA ASP A 381 -6.30 -15.78 9.00
C ASP A 381 -7.26 -16.22 10.13
N PRO A 382 -7.13 -15.65 11.34
CA PRO A 382 -7.90 -16.06 12.52
C PRO A 382 -9.42 -15.81 12.37
N LEU A 383 -9.83 -15.04 11.36
CA LEU A 383 -11.23 -14.77 11.04
C LEU A 383 -11.81 -15.72 9.98
N ALA A 384 -11.02 -16.68 9.49
CA ALA A 384 -11.51 -17.69 8.56
C ALA A 384 -12.66 -18.51 9.17
N GLY A 385 -13.71 -18.71 8.39
CA GLY A 385 -14.93 -19.40 8.81
C GLY A 385 -15.91 -18.53 9.60
N SER A 386 -15.58 -17.27 9.89
CA SER A 386 -16.53 -16.30 10.43
C SER A 386 -17.63 -16.03 9.40
N TYR A 387 -18.89 -16.35 9.73
CA TYR A 387 -20.03 -16.22 8.83
C TYR A 387 -20.12 -14.83 8.19
N LEU A 388 -19.92 -13.80 9.02
CA LEU A 388 -19.97 -12.41 8.59
C LEU A 388 -18.78 -12.04 7.68
N VAL A 389 -17.56 -12.44 8.01
CA VAL A 389 -16.38 -12.09 7.21
C VAL A 389 -16.38 -12.81 5.87
N GLU A 390 -16.82 -14.07 5.84
CA GLU A 390 -16.95 -14.82 4.58
C GLU A 390 -18.04 -14.21 3.68
N ALA A 391 -19.20 -13.87 4.23
CA ALA A 391 -20.25 -13.18 3.49
C ALA A 391 -19.80 -11.82 2.95
N LEU A 392 -19.13 -11.00 3.78
CA LEU A 392 -18.56 -9.72 3.35
C LEU A 392 -17.51 -9.89 2.25
N THR A 393 -16.70 -10.95 2.32
CA THR A 393 -15.67 -11.22 1.32
C THR A 393 -16.30 -11.54 -0.03
N ASN A 394 -17.34 -12.39 -0.04
CA ASN A 394 -18.10 -12.72 -1.25
C ASN A 394 -18.87 -11.50 -1.81
N GLU A 395 -19.43 -10.66 -0.96
CA GLU A 395 -20.16 -9.46 -1.38
C GLU A 395 -19.22 -8.44 -2.04
N ILE A 396 -18.06 -8.18 -1.42
CA ILE A 396 -17.06 -7.27 -2.01
C ILE A 396 -16.56 -7.81 -3.34
N GLU A 397 -16.30 -9.12 -3.46
CA GLU A 397 -15.91 -9.72 -4.73
C GLU A 397 -16.98 -9.61 -5.80
N THR A 398 -18.25 -9.87 -5.46
CA THR A 398 -19.38 -9.73 -6.39
C THR A 398 -19.48 -8.29 -6.91
N GLN A 399 -19.47 -7.31 -6.02
CA GLN A 399 -19.55 -5.90 -6.40
C GLN A 399 -18.32 -5.44 -7.19
N ALA A 400 -17.11 -5.84 -6.78
CA ALA A 400 -15.89 -5.47 -7.47
C ALA A 400 -15.81 -6.11 -8.87
N THR A 401 -16.27 -7.36 -9.01
CA THR A 401 -16.38 -8.05 -10.31
C THR A 401 -17.35 -7.32 -11.23
N ALA A 402 -18.50 -6.86 -10.72
CA ALA A 402 -19.45 -6.08 -11.51
C ALA A 402 -18.85 -4.77 -12.03
N TYR A 403 -17.99 -4.09 -11.26
CA TYR A 403 -17.22 -2.94 -11.77
C TYR A 403 -16.20 -3.36 -12.81
N LEU A 404 -15.42 -4.42 -12.56
CA LEU A 404 -14.41 -4.94 -13.49
C LEU A 404 -15.00 -5.40 -14.83
N SER A 405 -16.23 -5.90 -14.87
CA SER A 405 -16.89 -6.29 -16.13
C SER A 405 -17.41 -5.10 -16.94
N ARG A 406 -17.55 -3.92 -16.33
CA ARG A 406 -18.01 -2.70 -17.00
C ARG A 406 -16.87 -1.87 -17.57
N ILE A 407 -15.70 -1.98 -16.95
CA ILE A 407 -14.42 -1.45 -17.44
C ILE A 407 -13.94 -2.35 -18.57
#